data_AF-A0A316FHJ5-F1
#
_entry.id   AF-A0A316FHJ5-F1
#
_cell.length_a   1.000
_cell.length_b   1.000
_cell.length_c   1.000
_cell.angle_alpha   90.00
_cell.angle_beta   90.00
_cell.angle_gamma   90.00
#
_symmetry.space_group_name_H-M   'P 1'
#
loop_
_entity.id
_entity.type
_entity.pdbx_description
1 polymer ?
#
loop_
_entity_poly.entity_id
_entity_poly.type
_entity_poly.pdbx_seq_one_letter_code
_entity_poly.pdbx_strand_id
1 'polypeptide(L)'
;MAVRKVVVAGGGVAGTATALALLNVGIEAEVFEAHPSGGADGGAFLTVMRNGMAAFAAIGAAEAVEAVSFPARAVALADEEGRRLGHRPIEGPARSLTRAALYRALQELAVARGIRVHHGRRMTGASAGPDGVEAGFADGSRAAGDVLVGADGIHSLTRRLIDAQAPAPRWSGQHVVYGYTPGNPAGLDPDEYLMIRGSRAFAGLTVPGGDGRTWWFARLPGTEPAAGLSPEQWRDLAARQCPAPAAAVIAASGPDVVGGDSYDIPTTPRWHDDRMVLAGDAAHAAVPAAAQGASMAAEDAVALAAALRDHDDPGAAFAAYERRRRTETEETVAASARLSSP
;
A
#
# COMPACT_ATOMS: atom_id res chain seq x y z
N MET A 1 0.12 -6.70 30.83
CA MET A 1 1.57 -6.98 30.93
C MET A 1 2.19 -6.42 29.67
N ALA A 2 3.29 -5.67 29.81
CA ALA A 2 3.95 -5.03 28.68
C ALA A 2 4.25 -6.04 27.56
N VAL A 3 3.97 -5.64 26.32
CA VAL A 3 4.21 -6.45 25.13
C VAL A 3 5.71 -6.53 24.87
N ARG A 4 6.21 -7.75 24.70
CA ARG A 4 7.62 -8.04 24.37
C ARG A 4 7.78 -8.71 23.02
N LYS A 5 6.79 -9.50 22.59
CA LYS A 5 6.82 -10.23 21.32
C LYS A 5 5.54 -10.05 20.52
N VAL A 6 5.68 -9.68 19.26
CA VAL A 6 4.59 -9.44 18.31
C VAL A 6 4.69 -10.40 17.12
N VAL A 7 3.58 -11.07 16.81
CA VAL A 7 3.42 -11.81 15.55
C VAL A 7 2.82 -10.86 14.51
N VAL A 8 3.50 -10.64 13.39
CA VAL A 8 3.00 -9.78 12.30
C VAL A 8 2.56 -10.65 11.13
N ALA A 9 1.26 -10.68 10.85
CA ALA A 9 0.69 -11.41 9.72
C ALA A 9 0.66 -10.50 8.48
N GLY A 10 1.48 -10.82 7.47
CA GLY A 10 1.68 -10.04 6.25
C GLY A 10 3.02 -9.33 6.23
N GLY A 11 3.83 -9.59 5.19
CA GLY A 11 5.14 -8.96 4.97
C GLY A 11 5.13 -7.83 3.96
N GLY A 12 3.96 -7.25 3.67
CA GLY A 12 3.86 -6.03 2.87
C GLY A 12 4.51 -4.80 3.54
N VAL A 13 4.24 -3.62 2.98
CA VAL A 13 4.73 -2.34 3.53
C VAL A 13 4.31 -2.18 5.00
N ALA A 14 3.02 -2.37 5.31
CA ALA A 14 2.48 -2.21 6.66
C ALA A 14 3.16 -3.12 7.69
N GLY A 15 3.25 -4.43 7.40
CA GLY A 15 3.81 -5.39 8.36
C GLY A 15 5.30 -5.20 8.57
N THR A 16 6.06 -4.97 7.49
CA THR A 16 7.51 -4.76 7.58
C THR A 16 7.85 -3.43 8.26
N ALA A 17 7.12 -2.36 7.93
CA ALA A 17 7.27 -1.07 8.61
C ALA A 17 6.92 -1.18 10.11
N THR A 18 5.87 -1.93 10.45
CA THR A 18 5.48 -2.19 11.85
C THR A 18 6.60 -2.91 12.60
N ALA A 19 7.19 -3.95 12.03
CA ALA A 19 8.30 -4.67 12.67
C ALA A 19 9.53 -3.76 12.89
N LEU A 20 9.87 -2.91 11.92
CA LEU A 20 10.93 -1.92 12.06
C LEU A 20 10.62 -0.89 13.16
N ALA A 21 9.38 -0.42 13.25
CA ALA A 21 8.95 0.53 14.28
C ALA A 21 8.99 -0.10 15.68
N LEU A 22 8.57 -1.37 15.81
CA LEU A 22 8.60 -2.12 17.07
C LEU A 22 10.03 -2.34 17.56
N LEU A 23 10.96 -2.62 16.66
CA LEU A 23 12.39 -2.74 16.99
C LEU A 23 12.93 -1.44 17.64
N ASN A 24 12.53 -0.27 17.12
CA ASN A 24 12.98 1.02 17.67
C ASN A 24 12.50 1.29 19.11
N VAL A 25 11.45 0.60 19.55
CA VAL A 25 10.93 0.70 20.93
C VAL A 25 11.26 -0.53 21.77
N GLY A 26 12.12 -1.42 21.29
CA GLY A 26 12.62 -2.58 22.03
C GLY A 26 11.63 -3.77 22.10
N ILE A 27 10.66 -3.84 21.18
CA ILE A 27 9.70 -4.94 21.09
C ILE A 27 10.11 -5.89 19.97
N GLU A 28 10.21 -7.19 20.27
CA GLU A 28 10.54 -8.22 19.29
C GLU A 28 9.35 -8.44 18.33
N ALA A 29 9.62 -8.54 17.04
CA ALA A 29 8.62 -8.84 16.02
C ALA A 29 9.11 -9.93 15.07
N GLU A 30 8.20 -10.84 14.71
CA GLU A 30 8.40 -11.81 13.62
C GLU A 30 7.33 -11.59 12.54
N VAL A 31 7.76 -11.45 11.29
CA VAL A 31 6.89 -11.17 10.14
C VAL A 31 6.64 -12.46 9.36
N PHE A 32 5.37 -12.73 9.04
CA PHE A 32 4.96 -13.93 8.30
C PHE A 32 4.26 -13.53 7.00
N GLU A 33 4.91 -13.77 5.87
CA GLU A 33 4.45 -13.41 4.54
C GLU A 33 3.96 -14.65 3.78
N ALA A 34 2.77 -14.56 3.19
CA ALA A 34 2.14 -15.67 2.48
C ALA A 34 2.88 -16.07 1.20
N HIS A 35 3.47 -15.11 0.50
CA HIS A 35 4.15 -15.35 -0.77
C HIS A 35 5.60 -15.84 -0.56
N PRO A 36 6.08 -16.79 -1.38
CA PRO A 36 7.42 -17.38 -1.23
C PRO A 36 8.54 -16.49 -1.79
N SER A 37 8.19 -15.48 -2.59
CA SER A 37 9.15 -14.53 -3.16
C SER A 37 8.64 -13.10 -3.02
N GLY A 38 9.61 -12.19 -2.87
CA GLY A 38 9.36 -10.79 -2.57
C GLY A 38 8.87 -9.96 -3.75
N GLY A 39 7.59 -10.18 -4.14
CA GLY A 39 6.82 -9.35 -5.07
C GLY A 39 7.36 -9.31 -6.51
N ALA A 40 6.59 -9.84 -7.46
CA ALA A 40 6.88 -9.61 -8.88
C ALA A 40 6.68 -8.12 -9.22
N ASP A 41 7.65 -7.51 -9.91
CA ASP A 41 7.52 -6.17 -10.48
C ASP A 41 6.68 -6.28 -11.76
N GLY A 42 5.36 -6.19 -11.62
CA GLY A 42 4.43 -6.35 -12.73
C GLY A 42 4.07 -5.06 -13.47
N GLY A 43 4.75 -3.93 -13.22
CA GLY A 43 4.35 -2.62 -13.75
C GLY A 43 3.83 -1.64 -12.71
N ALA A 44 3.53 -2.11 -11.48
CA ALA A 44 2.92 -1.28 -10.44
C ALA A 44 3.95 -0.43 -9.68
N PHE A 45 3.64 0.86 -9.57
CA PHE A 45 4.42 1.85 -8.81
C PHE A 45 3.52 2.68 -7.90
N LEU A 46 4.15 3.43 -7.00
CA LEU A 46 3.48 4.35 -6.11
C LEU A 46 4.35 5.58 -5.84
N THR A 47 3.72 6.59 -5.24
CA THR A 47 4.42 7.79 -4.75
C THR A 47 4.29 7.83 -3.24
N VAL A 48 5.41 7.99 -2.54
CA VAL A 48 5.45 8.27 -1.11
C VAL A 48 5.58 9.78 -0.94
N MET A 49 4.56 10.38 -0.33
CA MET A 49 4.51 11.83 -0.07
C MET A 49 5.27 12.19 1.20
N ARG A 50 5.35 13.50 1.52
CA ARG A 50 6.13 14.03 2.66
C ARG A 50 5.83 13.36 4.01
N ASN A 51 4.57 13.00 4.23
CA ASN A 51 4.11 12.35 5.45
C ASN A 51 4.61 10.90 5.53
N GLY A 52 4.52 10.15 4.43
CA GLY A 52 5.11 8.81 4.32
C GLY A 52 6.64 8.82 4.46
N MET A 53 7.33 9.78 3.82
CA MET A 53 8.79 9.92 3.96
C MET A 53 9.19 10.26 5.41
N ALA A 54 8.44 11.12 6.10
CA ALA A 54 8.66 11.40 7.51
C ALA A 54 8.42 10.17 8.40
N ALA A 55 7.40 9.36 8.12
CA ALA A 55 7.15 8.10 8.82
C ALA A 55 8.27 7.08 8.58
N PHE A 56 8.75 6.94 7.34
CA PHE A 56 9.91 6.10 7.03
C PHE A 56 11.18 6.60 7.74
N ALA A 57 11.39 7.91 7.84
CA ALA A 57 12.49 8.46 8.62
C ALA A 57 12.39 8.10 10.12
N ALA A 58 11.19 8.18 10.70
CA ALA A 58 10.96 7.84 12.11
C ALA A 58 11.26 6.37 12.45
N ILE A 59 11.14 5.46 11.48
CA ILE A 59 11.51 4.05 11.61
C ILE A 59 12.92 3.73 11.08
N GLY A 60 13.68 4.77 10.69
CA GLY A 60 15.03 4.65 10.16
C GLY A 60 15.12 3.99 8.78
N ALA A 61 14.05 4.03 7.98
CA ALA A 61 13.97 3.44 6.65
C ALA A 61 14.13 4.46 5.50
N ALA A 62 14.25 5.76 5.80
CA ALA A 62 14.32 6.81 4.77
C ALA A 62 15.43 6.56 3.73
N GLU A 63 16.66 6.29 4.17
CA GLU A 63 17.79 6.05 3.25
C GLU A 63 17.56 4.83 2.34
N ALA A 64 17.02 3.74 2.89
CA ALA A 64 16.71 2.54 2.13
C ALA A 64 15.63 2.81 1.07
N VAL A 65 14.62 3.61 1.39
CA VAL A 65 13.56 4.03 0.46
C VAL A 65 14.11 4.99 -0.59
N GLU A 66 14.95 5.95 -0.20
CA GLU A 66 15.58 6.91 -1.11
C GLU A 66 16.48 6.23 -2.14
N ALA A 67 17.26 5.22 -1.73
CA ALA A 67 18.18 4.49 -2.59
C ALA A 67 17.49 3.74 -3.75
N VAL A 68 16.22 3.37 -3.61
CA VAL A 68 15.46 2.60 -4.61
C VAL A 68 14.35 3.41 -5.28
N SER A 69 14.39 4.73 -5.15
CA SER A 69 13.34 5.62 -5.65
C SER A 69 13.89 6.78 -6.48
N PHE A 70 12.97 7.55 -7.03
CA PHE A 70 13.23 8.75 -7.81
C PHE A 70 12.48 9.94 -7.22
N PRO A 71 12.93 11.18 -7.42
CA PRO A 71 12.19 12.33 -6.94
C PRO A 71 10.81 12.42 -7.61
N ALA A 72 9.82 12.93 -6.89
CA ALA A 72 8.56 13.41 -7.45
C ALA A 72 8.46 14.90 -7.15
N ARG A 73 8.47 15.75 -8.18
CA ARG A 73 8.70 17.20 -7.99
C ARG A 73 7.49 18.06 -8.28
N ALA A 74 6.67 17.68 -9.25
CA ALA A 74 5.57 18.50 -9.71
C ALA A 74 4.40 17.67 -10.23
N VAL A 75 3.22 18.28 -10.25
CA VAL A 75 2.02 17.74 -10.89
C VAL A 75 1.48 18.76 -11.87
N ALA A 76 1.38 18.35 -13.13
CA ALA A 76 0.61 19.02 -14.16
C ALA A 76 -0.75 18.34 -14.34
N LEU A 77 -1.79 19.14 -14.58
CA LEU A 77 -3.13 18.66 -14.93
C LEU A 77 -3.39 18.95 -16.41
N ALA A 78 -4.00 18.00 -17.11
CA ALA A 78 -4.48 18.17 -18.48
C ALA A 78 -5.89 17.61 -18.66
N ASP A 79 -6.62 18.17 -19.64
CA ASP A 79 -7.89 17.62 -20.13
C ASP A 79 -7.68 16.48 -21.14
N GLU A 80 -8.77 15.98 -21.72
CA GLU A 80 -8.74 14.83 -22.64
C GLU A 80 -8.06 15.12 -23.99
N GLU A 81 -8.00 16.39 -24.39
CA GLU A 81 -7.26 16.87 -25.56
C GLU A 81 -5.77 17.10 -25.27
N GLY A 82 -5.34 16.99 -24.00
CA GLY A 82 -3.95 17.20 -23.58
C GLY A 82 -3.60 18.67 -23.32
N ARG A 83 -4.57 19.57 -23.28
CA ARG A 83 -4.34 20.98 -22.93
C ARG A 83 -4.07 21.07 -21.42
N ARG A 84 -2.95 21.70 -21.06
CA ARG A 84 -2.57 21.92 -19.66
C ARG A 84 -3.58 22.84 -18.98
N LEU A 85 -4.20 22.34 -17.92
CA LEU A 85 -5.16 23.05 -17.06
C LEU A 85 -4.48 23.72 -15.87
N GLY A 86 -3.33 23.19 -15.45
CA GLY A 86 -2.59 23.72 -14.32
C GLY A 86 -1.29 22.97 -14.09
N HIS A 87 -0.42 23.58 -13.30
CA HIS A 87 0.86 23.02 -12.89
C HIS A 87 1.14 23.49 -11.46
N ARG A 88 1.59 22.58 -10.61
CA ARG A 88 1.98 22.91 -9.23
C ARG A 88 3.17 22.06 -8.78
N PRO A 89 4.09 22.63 -8.00
CA PRO A 89 5.11 21.83 -7.33
C PRO A 89 4.47 20.90 -6.29
N ILE A 90 5.13 19.78 -6.03
CA ILE A 90 4.86 18.93 -4.86
C ILE A 90 5.66 19.51 -3.70
N GLU A 91 4.97 19.86 -2.61
CA GLU A 91 5.60 20.46 -1.44
C GLU A 91 6.26 19.40 -0.54
N GLY A 92 7.55 19.59 -0.27
CA GLY A 92 8.34 18.71 0.58
C GLY A 92 8.83 17.43 -0.12
N PRO A 93 9.50 16.53 0.62
CA PRO A 93 10.06 15.31 0.03
C PRO A 93 8.96 14.39 -0.49
N ALA A 94 9.03 14.04 -1.78
CA ALA A 94 8.18 13.01 -2.37
C ALA A 94 9.02 12.13 -3.30
N ARG A 95 8.72 10.83 -3.29
CA ARG A 95 9.51 9.80 -3.97
C ARG A 95 8.62 8.85 -4.75
N SER A 96 8.99 8.56 -5.98
CA SER A 96 8.35 7.56 -6.84
C SER A 96 9.19 6.30 -6.92
N LEU A 97 8.57 5.15 -6.75
CA LEU A 97 9.24 3.85 -6.79
C LEU A 97 8.27 2.74 -7.16
N THR A 98 8.81 1.63 -7.67
CA THR A 98 7.99 0.44 -7.91
C THR A 98 7.56 -0.17 -6.59
N ARG A 99 6.37 -0.79 -6.56
CA ARG A 99 5.87 -1.44 -5.34
C ARG A 99 6.82 -2.55 -4.88
N ALA A 100 7.38 -3.29 -5.84
CA ALA A 100 8.36 -4.35 -5.58
C ALA A 100 9.68 -3.79 -5.02
N ALA A 101 10.14 -2.62 -5.46
CA ALA A 101 11.32 -1.97 -4.90
C ALA A 101 11.13 -1.55 -3.44
N LEU A 102 10.00 -0.89 -3.12
CA LEU A 102 9.69 -0.50 -1.73
C LEU A 102 9.62 -1.72 -0.81
N TYR A 103 8.86 -2.73 -1.23
CA TYR A 103 8.70 -3.97 -0.48
C TYR A 103 10.05 -4.62 -0.16
N ARG A 104 10.92 -4.79 -1.18
CA ARG A 104 12.21 -5.45 -1.02
C ARG A 104 13.14 -4.64 -0.13
N ALA A 105 13.25 -3.34 -0.35
CA ALA A 105 14.10 -2.46 0.46
C ALA A 105 13.73 -2.50 1.96
N LEU A 106 12.43 -2.49 2.29
CA LEU A 106 11.98 -2.58 3.68
C LEU A 106 12.29 -3.94 4.30
N GLN A 107 12.07 -5.04 3.57
CA GLN A 107 12.34 -6.38 4.10
C GLN A 107 13.83 -6.66 4.25
N GLU A 108 14.64 -6.25 3.28
CA GLU A 108 16.10 -6.33 3.35
C GLU A 108 16.62 -5.53 4.54
N LEU A 109 16.11 -4.33 4.76
CA LEU A 109 16.44 -3.52 5.94
C LEU A 109 16.02 -4.22 7.24
N ALA A 110 14.82 -4.80 7.30
CA ALA A 110 14.34 -5.52 8.48
C ALA A 110 15.26 -6.71 8.81
N VAL A 111 15.60 -7.53 7.82
CA VAL A 111 16.52 -8.68 7.97
C VAL A 111 17.92 -8.21 8.37
N ALA A 112 18.44 -7.14 7.76
CA ALA A 112 19.73 -6.56 8.12
C ALA A 112 19.79 -6.06 9.57
N ARG A 113 18.63 -5.70 10.15
CA ARG A 113 18.47 -5.32 11.56
C ARG A 113 18.12 -6.48 12.49
N GLY A 114 18.14 -7.72 11.98
CA GLY A 114 17.90 -8.94 12.77
C GLY A 114 16.43 -9.30 12.97
N ILE A 115 15.50 -8.61 12.29
CA ILE A 115 14.07 -8.97 12.32
C ILE A 115 13.88 -10.22 11.46
N ARG A 116 13.14 -11.20 11.98
CA ARG A 116 12.82 -12.44 11.25
C ARG A 116 11.65 -12.21 10.31
N VAL A 117 11.87 -12.44 9.01
CA VAL A 117 10.84 -12.41 7.97
C VAL A 117 10.72 -13.81 7.37
N HIS A 118 9.58 -14.45 7.59
CA HIS A 118 9.29 -15.81 7.15
C HIS A 118 8.40 -15.77 5.90
N HIS A 119 8.95 -16.13 4.75
CA HIS A 119 8.20 -16.23 3.49
C HIS A 119 7.48 -17.59 3.35
N GLY A 120 6.45 -17.63 2.49
CA GLY A 120 5.63 -18.82 2.27
C GLY A 120 4.73 -19.21 3.46
N ARG A 121 4.55 -18.33 4.43
CA ARG A 121 3.77 -18.55 5.66
C ARG A 121 2.40 -17.87 5.55
N ARG A 122 1.49 -18.50 4.80
CA ARG A 122 0.09 -18.04 4.73
C ARG A 122 -0.63 -18.38 6.03
N MET A 123 -1.03 -17.37 6.79
CA MET A 123 -1.84 -17.56 7.99
C MET A 123 -3.22 -18.12 7.62
N THR A 124 -3.66 -19.13 8.36
CA THR A 124 -4.95 -19.81 8.17
C THR A 124 -5.89 -19.65 9.37
N GLY A 125 -5.36 -19.22 10.52
CA GLY A 125 -6.13 -18.87 11.70
C GLY A 125 -5.22 -18.33 12.80
N ALA A 126 -5.83 -17.72 13.81
CA ALA A 126 -5.16 -17.37 15.05
C ALA A 126 -6.15 -17.49 16.21
N SER A 127 -5.65 -17.78 17.41
CA SER A 127 -6.42 -17.76 18.65
C SER A 127 -5.77 -16.83 19.66
N ALA A 128 -6.60 -16.07 20.36
CA ALA A 128 -6.19 -15.24 21.49
C ALA A 128 -6.56 -15.94 22.80
N GLY A 129 -5.69 -15.81 23.81
CA GLY A 129 -5.90 -16.30 25.16
C GLY A 129 -5.40 -15.32 26.22
N PRO A 130 -5.53 -15.66 27.51
CA PRO A 130 -5.07 -14.80 28.60
C PRO A 130 -3.56 -14.52 28.54
N ASP A 131 -2.79 -15.46 27.99
CA ASP A 131 -1.31 -15.40 27.96
C ASP A 131 -0.72 -14.90 26.63
N GLY A 132 -1.55 -14.60 25.61
CA GLY A 132 -1.08 -14.11 24.33
C GLY A 132 -1.89 -14.61 23.13
N VAL A 133 -1.22 -14.76 21.99
CA VAL A 133 -1.78 -15.22 20.72
C VAL A 133 -0.99 -16.41 20.17
N GLU A 134 -1.67 -17.30 19.46
CA GLU A 134 -1.05 -18.32 18.62
C GLU A 134 -1.61 -18.23 17.19
N ALA A 135 -0.74 -18.00 16.20
CA ALA A 135 -1.08 -18.00 14.79
C ALA A 135 -0.71 -19.36 14.14
N GLY A 136 -1.60 -19.89 13.32
CA GLY A 136 -1.39 -21.09 12.51
C GLY A 136 -1.21 -20.77 11.03
N PHE A 137 -0.34 -21.52 10.36
CA PHE A 137 -0.01 -21.32 8.96
C PHE A 137 -0.34 -22.55 8.09
N ALA A 138 -0.47 -22.33 6.77
CA ALA A 138 -0.90 -23.34 5.81
C ALA A 138 0.03 -24.57 5.71
N ASP A 139 1.30 -24.43 6.10
CA ASP A 139 2.27 -25.53 6.17
C ASP A 139 2.23 -26.30 7.50
N GLY A 140 1.28 -25.99 8.38
CA GLY A 140 1.11 -26.61 9.70
C GLY A 140 1.99 -26.02 10.80
N SER A 141 2.88 -25.07 10.48
CA SER A 141 3.67 -24.36 11.49
C SER A 141 2.79 -23.42 12.33
N ARG A 142 3.33 -23.03 13.49
CA ARG A 142 2.69 -22.11 14.44
C ARG A 142 3.68 -21.08 14.97
N ALA A 143 3.17 -19.91 15.33
CA ALA A 143 3.95 -18.85 15.99
C ALA A 143 3.15 -18.25 17.14
N ALA A 144 3.83 -18.02 18.27
CA ALA A 144 3.23 -17.41 19.46
C ALA A 144 3.87 -16.06 19.78
N GLY A 145 3.06 -15.16 20.35
CA GLY A 145 3.48 -13.85 20.83
C GLY A 145 2.50 -13.30 21.85
N ASP A 146 2.78 -12.13 22.41
CA ASP A 146 1.87 -11.46 23.35
C ASP A 146 0.65 -10.88 22.61
N VAL A 147 0.86 -10.47 21.35
CA VAL A 147 -0.15 -9.89 20.46
C VAL A 147 0.10 -10.22 18.99
N LEU A 148 -0.93 -10.07 18.16
CA LEU A 148 -0.87 -10.20 16.70
C LEU A 148 -1.20 -8.87 16.01
N VAL A 149 -0.38 -8.49 15.03
CA VAL A 149 -0.71 -7.40 14.11
C VAL A 149 -1.13 -7.99 12.77
N GLY A 150 -2.39 -7.74 12.38
CA GLY A 150 -2.93 -8.04 11.06
C GLY A 150 -2.53 -6.97 10.06
N ALA A 151 -1.51 -7.24 9.27
CA ALA A 151 -1.06 -6.44 8.13
C ALA A 151 -1.27 -7.22 6.81
N ASP A 152 -2.30 -8.05 6.77
CA ASP A 152 -2.62 -9.06 5.74
C ASP A 152 -3.55 -8.53 4.63
N GLY A 153 -3.58 -7.20 4.48
CA GLY A 153 -4.14 -6.51 3.33
C GLY A 153 -5.66 -6.47 3.27
N ILE A 154 -6.19 -6.03 2.12
CA ILE A 154 -7.62 -5.80 1.94
C ILE A 154 -8.49 -7.04 2.16
N HIS A 155 -7.97 -8.26 1.96
CA HIS A 155 -8.71 -9.51 2.19
C HIS A 155 -8.46 -10.13 3.58
N SER A 156 -7.95 -9.32 4.52
CA SER A 156 -7.51 -9.70 5.87
C SER A 156 -8.35 -10.79 6.52
N LEU A 157 -7.68 -11.89 6.88
CA LEU A 157 -8.21 -12.90 7.78
C LEU A 157 -8.29 -12.34 9.20
N THR A 158 -7.27 -11.60 9.65
CA THR A 158 -7.26 -11.00 10.99
C THR A 158 -8.48 -10.13 11.25
N ARG A 159 -8.92 -9.35 10.24
CA ARG A 159 -10.12 -8.51 10.36
C ARG A 159 -11.37 -9.35 10.65
N ARG A 160 -11.50 -10.53 10.03
CA ARG A 160 -12.62 -11.45 10.27
C ARG A 160 -12.49 -12.20 11.60
N LEU A 161 -11.27 -12.41 12.08
CA LEU A 161 -11.03 -13.02 13.40
C LEU A 161 -11.42 -12.07 14.53
N ILE A 162 -11.09 -10.78 14.40
CA ILE A 162 -11.48 -9.72 15.34
C ILE A 162 -12.99 -9.47 15.28
N ASP A 163 -13.55 -9.39 14.08
CA ASP A 163 -14.98 -9.16 13.88
C ASP A 163 -15.54 -10.09 12.81
N ALA A 164 -16.24 -11.14 13.26
CA ALA A 164 -16.91 -12.10 12.38
C ALA A 164 -17.98 -11.46 11.47
N GLN A 165 -18.46 -10.26 11.81
CA GLN A 165 -19.41 -9.48 11.00
C GLN A 165 -18.72 -8.33 10.25
N ALA A 166 -17.39 -8.32 10.18
CA ALA A 166 -16.65 -7.30 9.45
C ALA A 166 -17.14 -7.19 8.00
N PRO A 167 -17.37 -5.96 7.48
CA PRO A 167 -17.73 -5.77 6.09
C PRO A 167 -16.70 -6.40 5.14
N ALA A 168 -17.21 -7.02 4.07
CA ALA A 168 -16.38 -7.48 2.97
C ALA A 168 -15.88 -6.28 2.15
N PRO A 169 -14.70 -6.39 1.49
CA PRO A 169 -14.25 -5.38 0.54
C PRO A 169 -15.29 -5.13 -0.54
N ARG A 170 -15.54 -3.85 -0.81
CA ARG A 170 -16.52 -3.40 -1.80
C ARG A 170 -15.79 -3.07 -3.10
N TRP A 171 -16.28 -3.61 -4.21
CA TRP A 171 -15.76 -3.24 -5.52
C TRP A 171 -16.14 -1.79 -5.82
N SER A 172 -15.15 -0.99 -6.23
CA SER A 172 -15.31 0.46 -6.41
C SER A 172 -15.91 0.86 -7.76
N GLY A 173 -16.23 -0.12 -8.64
CA GLY A 173 -16.70 0.15 -10.00
C GLY A 173 -15.58 0.51 -10.97
N GLN A 174 -14.32 0.26 -10.60
CA GLN A 174 -13.15 0.65 -11.39
C GLN A 174 -12.13 -0.48 -11.49
N HIS A 175 -11.42 -0.47 -12.61
CA HIS A 175 -10.16 -1.18 -12.80
C HIS A 175 -9.01 -0.18 -12.68
N VAL A 176 -7.89 -0.61 -12.10
CA VAL A 176 -6.64 0.14 -12.12
C VAL A 176 -5.61 -0.67 -12.89
N VAL A 177 -4.98 -0.03 -13.86
CA VAL A 177 -3.93 -0.62 -14.69
C VAL A 177 -2.67 0.21 -14.55
N TYR A 178 -1.53 -0.45 -14.42
CA TYR A 178 -0.21 0.16 -14.38
C TYR A 178 0.66 -0.45 -15.47
N GLY A 179 1.64 0.31 -15.94
CA GLY A 179 2.70 -0.24 -16.76
C GLY A 179 3.84 0.72 -17.02
N TYR A 180 4.80 0.21 -17.79
CA TYR A 180 5.98 0.95 -18.21
C TYR A 180 6.07 1.01 -19.75
N THR A 181 6.38 2.19 -20.26
CA THR A 181 6.63 2.44 -21.68
C THR A 181 8.09 2.87 -21.86
N PRO A 182 8.87 2.21 -22.72
CA PRO A 182 10.25 2.62 -22.99
C PRO A 182 10.36 4.08 -23.47
N GLY A 183 11.34 4.81 -22.94
CA GLY A 183 11.60 6.20 -23.29
C GLY A 183 10.57 7.19 -22.73
N ASN A 184 10.46 8.33 -23.39
CA ASN A 184 9.57 9.43 -23.03
C ASN A 184 8.75 9.90 -24.25
N PRO A 185 7.83 9.06 -24.76
CA PRO A 185 7.06 9.39 -25.97
C PRO A 185 6.15 10.61 -25.80
N ALA A 186 5.78 10.97 -24.56
CA ALA A 186 4.97 12.14 -24.26
C ALA A 186 5.79 13.43 -24.04
N GLY A 187 7.12 13.38 -24.10
CA GLY A 187 7.98 14.55 -23.91
C GLY A 187 7.83 15.22 -22.54
N LEU A 188 7.58 14.42 -21.49
CA LEU A 188 7.40 14.90 -20.12
C LEU A 188 8.70 15.40 -19.51
N ASP A 189 8.62 16.40 -18.64
CA ASP A 189 9.77 16.79 -17.83
C ASP A 189 10.10 15.68 -16.81
N PRO A 190 11.39 15.41 -16.53
CA PRO A 190 11.78 14.43 -15.52
C PRO A 190 11.19 14.75 -14.14
N ASP A 191 10.77 13.71 -13.41
CA ASP A 191 10.17 13.79 -12.06
C ASP A 191 8.84 14.57 -11.98
N GLU A 192 8.26 15.00 -13.12
CA GLU A 192 6.92 15.57 -13.20
C GLU A 192 5.88 14.46 -13.41
N TYR A 193 4.71 14.62 -12.79
CA TYR A 193 3.52 13.85 -13.07
C TYR A 193 2.57 14.64 -13.96
N LEU A 194 2.19 14.07 -15.11
CA LEU A 194 1.07 14.57 -15.91
C LEU A 194 -0.19 13.75 -15.57
N MET A 195 -1.17 14.40 -14.96
CA MET A 195 -2.48 13.83 -14.65
C MET A 195 -3.50 14.26 -15.69
N ILE A 196 -4.05 13.30 -16.43
CA ILE A 196 -4.98 13.52 -17.53
C ILE A 196 -6.37 13.09 -17.07
N ARG A 197 -7.28 14.06 -16.98
CA ARG A 197 -8.70 13.79 -16.65
C ARG A 197 -9.49 13.73 -17.94
N GLY A 198 -9.94 12.51 -18.28
CA GLY A 198 -10.93 12.29 -19.33
C GLY A 198 -12.35 12.29 -18.81
N SER A 199 -13.30 12.38 -19.74
CA SER A 199 -14.73 12.24 -19.47
C SER A 199 -15.12 10.86 -18.91
N ARG A 200 -14.32 9.80 -19.18
CA ARG A 200 -14.59 8.44 -18.72
C ARG A 200 -13.47 7.82 -17.89
N ALA A 201 -12.22 8.16 -18.17
CA ALA A 201 -11.05 7.55 -17.54
C ALA A 201 -10.10 8.61 -17.02
N PHE A 202 -9.27 8.22 -16.06
CA PHE A 202 -8.20 9.06 -15.54
C PHE A 202 -6.87 8.38 -15.72
N ALA A 203 -5.89 9.07 -16.28
CA ALA A 203 -4.55 8.54 -16.47
C ALA A 203 -3.50 9.43 -15.81
N GLY A 204 -2.43 8.83 -15.32
CA GLY A 204 -1.26 9.53 -14.82
C GLY A 204 -0.01 9.00 -15.49
N LEU A 205 0.86 9.92 -15.95
CA LEU A 205 2.15 9.60 -16.56
C LEU A 205 3.25 10.28 -15.75
N THR A 206 4.40 9.64 -15.61
CA THR A 206 5.61 10.27 -15.07
C THR A 206 6.86 9.65 -15.68
N VAL A 207 7.95 10.42 -15.74
CA VAL A 207 9.25 9.94 -16.20
C VAL A 207 10.24 10.13 -15.06
N PRO A 208 10.46 9.10 -14.24
CA PRO A 208 11.43 9.19 -13.17
C PRO A 208 12.83 9.44 -13.72
N GLY A 209 13.51 10.45 -13.17
CA GLY A 209 14.81 10.89 -13.67
C GLY A 209 15.85 9.77 -13.66
N GLY A 210 16.29 9.34 -14.84
CA GLY A 210 17.33 8.33 -15.01
C GLY A 210 16.84 6.88 -15.17
N ASP A 211 15.54 6.59 -15.04
CA ASP A 211 14.99 5.25 -15.28
C ASP A 211 14.89 4.90 -16.78
N GLY A 212 14.74 5.93 -17.64
CA GLY A 212 14.64 5.75 -19.09
C GLY A 212 13.30 5.19 -19.59
N ARG A 213 12.29 5.08 -18.71
CA ARG A 213 10.92 4.67 -19.06
C ARG A 213 9.91 5.69 -18.55
N THR A 214 8.77 5.75 -19.21
CA THR A 214 7.56 6.44 -18.72
C THR A 214 6.74 5.45 -17.92
N TRP A 215 6.46 5.79 -16.66
CA TRP A 215 5.58 5.03 -15.79
C TRP A 215 4.18 5.60 -15.91
N TRP A 216 3.20 4.72 -16.11
CA TRP A 216 1.82 5.16 -16.29
C TRP A 216 0.85 4.32 -15.47
N PHE A 217 -0.23 4.97 -15.05
CA PHE A 217 -1.40 4.29 -14.52
C PHE A 217 -2.66 4.81 -15.19
N ALA A 218 -3.68 3.96 -15.24
CA ALA A 218 -5.00 4.26 -15.74
C ALA A 218 -6.04 3.76 -14.75
N ARG A 219 -7.02 4.61 -14.45
CA ARG A 219 -8.25 4.27 -13.72
C ARG A 219 -9.37 4.24 -14.73
N LEU A 220 -9.95 3.06 -14.91
CA LEU A 220 -10.92 2.76 -15.94
C LEU A 220 -12.25 2.40 -15.28
N PRO A 221 -13.38 2.96 -15.73
CA PRO A 221 -14.69 2.54 -15.26
C PRO A 221 -14.95 1.09 -15.71
N GLY A 222 -15.54 0.30 -14.82
CA GLY A 222 -16.01 -1.05 -15.08
C GLY A 222 -17.49 -1.19 -14.75
N THR A 223 -18.19 -2.09 -15.43
CA THR A 223 -19.57 -2.49 -15.08
C THR A 223 -19.60 -3.76 -14.24
N GLU A 224 -18.54 -4.56 -14.29
CA GLU A 224 -18.33 -5.75 -13.48
C GLU A 224 -16.83 -5.94 -13.20
N PRO A 225 -16.45 -6.68 -12.14
CA PRO A 225 -15.06 -7.09 -11.92
C PRO A 225 -14.49 -7.89 -13.09
N ALA A 226 -13.23 -7.65 -13.45
CA ALA A 226 -12.60 -8.31 -14.58
C ALA A 226 -11.81 -9.54 -14.13
N ALA A 227 -12.14 -10.72 -14.67
CA ALA A 227 -11.44 -11.97 -14.34
C ALA A 227 -10.47 -12.38 -15.45
N GLY A 228 -9.22 -12.68 -15.07
CA GLY A 228 -8.27 -13.43 -15.89
C GLY A 228 -7.69 -12.71 -17.12
N LEU A 229 -7.75 -11.38 -17.18
CA LEU A 229 -7.13 -10.60 -18.26
C LEU A 229 -5.59 -10.71 -18.22
N SER A 230 -4.99 -10.93 -19.38
CA SER A 230 -3.54 -10.90 -19.56
C SER A 230 -2.99 -9.46 -19.51
N PRO A 231 -1.67 -9.27 -19.28
CA PRO A 231 -1.01 -7.96 -19.38
C PRO A 231 -1.35 -7.20 -20.67
N GLU A 232 -1.35 -7.88 -21.82
CA GLU A 232 -1.69 -7.29 -23.11
C GLU A 232 -3.16 -6.86 -23.18
N GLN A 233 -4.07 -7.68 -22.67
CA GLN A 233 -5.50 -7.35 -22.65
C GLN A 233 -5.78 -6.13 -21.75
N TRP A 234 -5.07 -6.02 -20.62
CA TRP A 234 -5.12 -4.84 -19.75
C TRP A 234 -4.59 -3.59 -20.42
N ARG A 235 -3.43 -3.70 -21.09
CA ARG A 235 -2.87 -2.60 -21.89
C ARG A 235 -3.85 -2.13 -22.95
N ASP A 236 -4.42 -3.06 -23.71
CA ASP A 236 -5.33 -2.73 -24.80
C ASP A 236 -6.63 -2.12 -24.28
N LEU A 237 -7.14 -2.59 -23.13
CA LEU A 237 -8.29 -1.98 -22.46
C LEU A 237 -8.00 -0.54 -22.03
N ALA A 238 -6.84 -0.32 -21.39
CA ALA A 238 -6.42 1.01 -20.96
C ALA A 238 -6.20 1.96 -22.15
N ALA A 239 -5.53 1.50 -23.21
CA ALA A 239 -5.30 2.30 -24.42
C ALA A 239 -6.61 2.70 -25.11
N ARG A 240 -7.64 1.83 -25.10
CA ARG A 240 -8.96 2.14 -25.69
C ARG A 240 -9.77 3.15 -24.88
N GLN A 241 -9.65 3.15 -23.56
CA GLN A 241 -10.50 3.96 -22.68
C GLN A 241 -9.85 5.28 -22.26
N CYS A 242 -8.52 5.36 -22.22
CA CYS A 242 -7.81 6.56 -21.84
C CYS A 242 -7.83 7.64 -22.94
N PRO A 243 -7.75 8.93 -22.59
CA PRO A 243 -7.60 10.01 -23.56
C PRO A 243 -6.32 9.90 -24.40
N ALA A 244 -6.34 10.50 -25.59
CA ALA A 244 -5.29 10.34 -26.61
C ALA A 244 -3.85 10.54 -26.10
N PRO A 245 -3.52 11.55 -25.26
CA PRO A 245 -2.16 11.72 -24.75
C PRO A 245 -1.66 10.52 -23.93
N ALA A 246 -2.53 9.87 -23.16
CA ALA A 246 -2.19 8.67 -22.40
C ALA A 246 -2.29 7.40 -23.25
N ALA A 247 -3.31 7.30 -24.11
CA ALA A 247 -3.56 6.13 -24.95
C ALA A 247 -2.34 5.77 -25.83
N ALA A 248 -1.68 6.77 -26.42
CA ALA A 248 -0.47 6.55 -27.24
C ALA A 248 0.69 5.96 -26.43
N VAL A 249 0.92 6.48 -25.20
CA VAL A 249 1.96 5.96 -24.30
C VAL A 249 1.64 4.52 -23.88
N ILE A 250 0.39 4.27 -23.51
CA ILE A 250 -0.09 2.96 -23.07
C ILE A 250 0.03 1.93 -24.20
N ALA A 251 -0.37 2.28 -25.42
CA ALA A 251 -0.27 1.38 -26.58
C ALA A 251 1.17 0.99 -26.92
N ALA A 252 2.14 1.86 -26.63
CA ALA A 252 3.57 1.60 -26.82
C ALA A 252 4.23 0.81 -25.66
N SER A 253 3.47 0.40 -24.64
CA SER A 253 4.01 -0.28 -23.46
C SER A 253 4.54 -1.68 -23.75
N GLY A 254 5.58 -2.05 -23.00
CA GLY A 254 6.13 -3.41 -22.99
C GLY A 254 5.21 -4.43 -22.29
N PRO A 255 5.74 -5.63 -21.96
CA PRO A 255 4.98 -6.68 -21.29
C PRO A 255 4.73 -6.41 -19.80
N ASP A 256 5.43 -5.45 -19.20
CA ASP A 256 5.31 -5.08 -17.79
C ASP A 256 4.04 -4.25 -17.56
N VAL A 257 2.88 -4.90 -17.69
CA VAL A 257 1.56 -4.33 -17.45
C VAL A 257 0.81 -5.20 -16.44
N VAL A 258 0.28 -4.54 -15.43
CA VAL A 258 -0.57 -5.19 -14.42
C VAL A 258 -1.85 -4.40 -14.25
N GLY A 259 -2.97 -5.10 -14.38
CA GLY A 259 -4.28 -4.56 -14.10
C GLY A 259 -5.01 -5.39 -13.06
N GLY A 260 -5.96 -4.76 -12.39
CA GLY A 260 -6.83 -5.42 -11.45
C GLY A 260 -8.01 -4.56 -11.05
N ASP A 261 -8.95 -5.19 -10.38
CA ASP A 261 -10.11 -4.52 -9.82
C ASP A 261 -9.75 -3.71 -8.59
N SER A 262 -10.31 -2.51 -8.49
CA SER A 262 -10.14 -1.63 -7.35
C SER A 262 -11.24 -1.89 -6.33
N TYR A 263 -10.85 -2.11 -5.08
CA TYR A 263 -11.74 -2.33 -3.95
C TYR A 263 -11.41 -1.37 -2.81
N ASP A 264 -12.40 -1.04 -2.00
CA ASP A 264 -12.23 -0.31 -0.75
C ASP A 264 -12.91 -1.02 0.42
N ILE A 265 -12.60 -0.56 1.63
CA ILE A 265 -13.34 -0.92 2.85
C ILE A 265 -13.93 0.37 3.41
N PRO A 266 -15.22 0.66 3.15
CA PRO A 266 -15.83 1.93 3.53
C PRO A 266 -15.80 2.21 5.04
N THR A 267 -15.88 1.16 5.86
CA THR A 267 -15.75 1.25 7.31
C THR A 267 -15.20 -0.06 7.87
N THR A 268 -14.34 0.07 8.88
CA THR A 268 -13.88 -1.04 9.71
C THR A 268 -14.33 -0.75 11.14
N PRO A 269 -15.46 -1.33 11.59
CA PRO A 269 -16.03 -0.99 12.89
C PRO A 269 -15.09 -1.28 14.05
N ARG A 270 -14.40 -2.42 14.02
CA ARG A 270 -13.45 -2.86 15.05
C ARG A 270 -12.07 -3.07 14.45
N TRP A 271 -11.08 -2.30 14.92
CA TRP A 271 -9.69 -2.45 14.48
C TRP A 271 -8.90 -3.42 15.34
N HIS A 272 -9.40 -3.73 16.54
CA HIS A 272 -8.72 -4.59 17.47
C HIS A 272 -9.69 -5.33 18.40
N ASP A 273 -9.18 -6.38 19.01
CA ASP A 273 -9.69 -6.95 20.26
C ASP A 273 -8.64 -6.78 21.37
N ASP A 274 -8.63 -7.64 22.38
CA ASP A 274 -7.66 -7.56 23.49
C ASP A 274 -6.22 -7.91 23.06
N ARG A 275 -6.04 -8.64 21.95
CA ARG A 275 -4.77 -9.29 21.59
C ARG A 275 -4.39 -9.17 20.12
N MET A 276 -5.31 -8.78 19.26
CA MET A 276 -5.11 -8.64 17.82
C MET A 276 -5.47 -7.22 17.38
N VAL A 277 -4.69 -6.63 16.49
CA VAL A 277 -4.91 -5.28 15.94
C VAL A 277 -4.63 -5.23 14.44
N LEU A 278 -5.37 -4.41 13.70
CA LEU A 278 -5.22 -4.21 12.25
C LEU A 278 -4.32 -3.02 11.91
N ALA A 279 -3.56 -3.13 10.83
CA ALA A 279 -2.73 -2.05 10.28
C ALA A 279 -2.74 -2.03 8.74
N GLY A 280 -2.59 -0.85 8.15
CA GLY A 280 -2.64 -0.64 6.70
C GLY A 280 -3.99 -1.05 6.09
N ASP A 281 -3.96 -1.62 4.89
CA ASP A 281 -5.18 -2.02 4.15
C ASP A 281 -6.04 -3.07 4.89
N ALA A 282 -5.51 -3.75 5.91
CA ALA A 282 -6.30 -4.61 6.76
C ALA A 282 -7.32 -3.79 7.59
N ALA A 283 -6.95 -2.56 7.99
CA ALA A 283 -7.77 -1.63 8.75
C ALA A 283 -8.52 -0.62 7.87
N HIS A 284 -7.87 -0.04 6.86
CA HIS A 284 -8.40 1.12 6.12
C HIS A 284 -8.01 1.11 4.64
N ALA A 285 -8.35 0.03 3.93
CA ALA A 285 -8.11 -0.04 2.49
C ALA A 285 -8.85 1.07 1.73
N ALA A 286 -8.06 1.98 1.15
CA ALA A 286 -8.51 3.04 0.24
C ALA A 286 -8.37 2.59 -1.22
N VAL A 287 -9.14 3.21 -2.13
CA VAL A 287 -8.88 3.00 -3.56
C VAL A 287 -7.49 3.58 -3.93
N PRO A 288 -6.75 2.97 -4.88
CA PRO A 288 -5.39 3.42 -5.23
C PRO A 288 -5.29 4.88 -5.69
N ALA A 289 -6.40 5.51 -6.05
CA ALA A 289 -6.49 6.89 -6.52
C ALA A 289 -5.85 7.93 -5.59
N ALA A 290 -5.81 7.68 -4.27
CA ALA A 290 -5.24 8.62 -3.31
C ALA A 290 -3.70 8.59 -3.25
N ALA A 291 -3.05 7.54 -3.77
CA ALA A 291 -1.61 7.31 -3.63
C ALA A 291 -1.10 7.43 -2.17
N GLN A 292 -1.94 7.13 -1.17
CA GLN A 292 -1.61 7.27 0.26
C GLN A 292 -1.45 5.94 1.01
N GLY A 293 -1.81 4.79 0.43
CA GLY A 293 -1.84 3.52 1.18
C GLY A 293 -0.50 3.17 1.85
N ALA A 294 0.62 3.33 1.14
CA ALA A 294 1.94 3.08 1.70
C ALA A 294 2.33 4.11 2.79
N SER A 295 1.97 5.39 2.61
CA SER A 295 2.22 6.44 3.60
C SER A 295 1.42 6.18 4.89
N MET A 296 0.12 5.89 4.77
CA MET A 296 -0.74 5.59 5.92
C MET A 296 -0.27 4.33 6.67
N ALA A 297 0.17 3.30 5.94
CA ALA A 297 0.74 2.10 6.54
C ALA A 297 2.03 2.38 7.34
N ALA A 298 2.88 3.30 6.87
CA ALA A 298 4.08 3.70 7.61
C ALA A 298 3.72 4.56 8.85
N GLU A 299 2.73 5.44 8.74
CA GLU A 299 2.21 6.21 9.87
C GLU A 299 1.58 5.32 10.94
N ASP A 300 0.86 4.27 10.53
CA ASP A 300 0.31 3.27 11.43
C ASP A 300 1.40 2.56 12.21
N ALA A 301 2.48 2.14 11.53
CA ALA A 301 3.61 1.49 12.16
C ALA A 301 4.21 2.35 13.29
N VAL A 302 4.42 3.64 13.02
CA VAL A 302 4.93 4.60 14.01
C VAL A 302 3.94 4.76 15.17
N ALA A 303 2.65 4.95 14.86
CA ALA A 303 1.62 5.18 15.87
C ALA A 303 1.40 3.94 16.77
N LEU A 304 1.39 2.75 16.19
CA LEU A 304 1.19 1.49 16.90
C LEU A 304 2.38 1.17 17.80
N ALA A 305 3.61 1.31 17.30
CA ALA A 305 4.80 1.10 18.11
C ALA A 305 4.88 2.09 19.29
N ALA A 306 4.53 3.36 19.07
CA ALA A 306 4.44 4.35 20.15
C ALA A 306 3.38 3.96 21.19
N ALA A 307 2.18 3.54 20.75
CA ALA A 307 1.11 3.16 21.65
C ALA A 307 1.48 1.94 22.51
N LEU A 308 2.13 0.93 21.92
CA LEU A 308 2.61 -0.27 22.62
C LEU A 308 3.77 0.01 23.58
N ARG A 309 4.61 1.01 23.30
CA ARG A 309 5.64 1.48 24.23
C ARG A 309 5.02 2.20 25.44
N ASP A 310 3.97 2.98 25.20
CA ASP A 310 3.43 3.90 26.19
C ASP A 310 2.35 3.26 27.11
N HIS A 311 1.95 1.99 26.85
CA HIS A 311 0.94 1.29 27.64
C HIS A 311 1.34 -0.18 27.93
N ASP A 312 1.19 -0.60 29.18
CA ASP A 312 1.44 -1.98 29.60
C ASP A 312 0.30 -2.96 29.25
N ASP A 313 -0.88 -2.44 28.90
CA ASP A 313 -2.03 -3.24 28.49
C ASP A 313 -2.22 -3.14 26.97
N PRO A 314 -2.20 -4.26 26.24
CA PRO A 314 -2.38 -4.26 24.79
C PRO A 314 -3.70 -3.63 24.33
N GLY A 315 -4.82 -3.92 25.02
CA GLY A 315 -6.11 -3.36 24.67
C GLY A 315 -6.12 -1.83 24.78
N ALA A 316 -5.53 -1.30 25.85
CA ALA A 316 -5.35 0.15 26.01
C ALA A 316 -4.44 0.76 24.93
N ALA A 317 -3.34 0.07 24.58
CA ALA A 317 -2.43 0.49 23.51
C ALA A 317 -3.16 0.54 22.16
N PHE A 318 -3.91 -0.51 21.81
CA PHE A 318 -4.65 -0.59 20.55
C PHE A 318 -5.74 0.46 20.46
N ALA A 319 -6.45 0.72 21.56
CA ALA A 319 -7.44 1.78 21.60
C ALA A 319 -6.80 3.18 21.42
N ALA A 320 -5.59 3.40 21.96
CA ALA A 320 -4.86 4.65 21.76
C ALA A 320 -4.37 4.82 20.31
N TYR A 321 -3.86 3.74 19.71
CA TYR A 321 -3.49 3.68 18.30
C TYR A 321 -4.70 3.98 17.40
N GLU A 322 -5.82 3.28 17.61
CA GLU A 322 -7.04 3.45 16.85
C GLU A 322 -7.54 4.90 16.91
N ARG A 323 -7.65 5.48 18.12
CA ARG A 323 -8.08 6.89 18.30
C ARG A 323 -7.19 7.87 17.55
N ARG A 324 -5.89 7.58 17.43
CA ARG A 324 -4.93 8.44 16.74
C ARG A 324 -5.03 8.34 15.22
N ARG A 325 -5.38 7.18 14.67
CA ARG A 325 -5.34 6.91 13.22
C ARG A 325 -6.70 6.93 12.54
N ARG A 326 -7.77 6.56 13.24
CA ARG A 326 -9.09 6.31 12.65
C ARG A 326 -9.61 7.50 11.83
N THR A 327 -9.66 8.70 12.41
CA THR A 327 -10.24 9.87 11.73
C THR A 327 -9.54 10.19 10.41
N GLU A 328 -8.21 10.33 10.42
CA GLU A 328 -7.43 10.68 9.22
C GLU A 328 -7.53 9.61 8.12
N THR A 329 -7.47 8.33 8.52
CA THR A 329 -7.57 7.21 7.58
C THR A 329 -8.97 7.08 6.98
N GLU A 330 -10.03 7.21 7.78
CA GLU A 330 -11.42 7.19 7.29
C GLU A 330 -11.72 8.37 6.37
N GLU A 331 -11.24 9.58 6.70
CA GLU A 331 -11.35 10.75 5.82
C GLU A 331 -10.65 10.53 4.48
N THR A 332 -9.46 9.93 4.50
CA THR A 332 -8.69 9.58 3.31
C THR A 332 -9.40 8.52 2.46
N VAL A 333 -9.92 7.46 3.09
CA VAL A 333 -10.72 6.42 2.40
C VAL A 333 -11.95 7.05 1.75
N ALA A 334 -12.71 7.87 2.48
CA ALA A 334 -13.89 8.54 1.95
C ALA A 334 -13.56 9.52 0.81
N ALA A 335 -12.45 10.27 0.92
CA ALA A 335 -11.98 11.15 -0.15
C ALA A 335 -11.55 10.36 -1.39
N SER A 336 -10.86 9.23 -1.20
CA SER A 336 -10.44 8.35 -2.29
C SER A 336 -11.64 7.78 -3.05
N ALA A 337 -12.70 7.36 -2.34
CA ALA A 337 -13.93 6.84 -2.93
C ALA A 337 -14.65 7.88 -3.82
N ARG A 338 -14.58 9.17 -3.44
CA ARG A 338 -15.11 10.27 -4.27
C ARG A 338 -14.29 10.48 -5.54
N LEU A 339 -12.97 10.27 -5.48
CA LEU A 339 -12.10 10.35 -6.66
C LEU A 339 -12.28 9.17 -7.63
N SER A 340 -12.80 8.04 -7.15
CA SER A 340 -13.18 6.88 -7.97
C SER A 340 -14.63 6.89 -8.44
N SER A 341 -15.44 7.85 -7.99
CA SER A 341 -16.82 7.99 -8.47
C SER A 341 -16.83 8.66 -9.84
N PRO A 342 -17.65 8.19 -10.80
CA PRO A 342 -17.76 8.77 -12.14
C PRO A 342 -18.25 10.22 -12.13
#